data_AF-A0A7C4E006-F1
#
_entry.id   AF-A0A7C4E006-F1
#
_cell.length_a   1.000
_cell.length_b   1.000
_cell.length_c   1.000
_cell.angle_alpha   90.00
_cell.angle_beta   90.00
_cell.angle_gamma   90.00
#
_symmetry.space_group_name_H-M   'P 1'
#
loop_
_entity.id
_entity.type
_entity.pdbx_description
1 polymer ?
#
loop_
_entity_poly.entity_id
_entity_poly.type
_entity_poly.pdbx_seq_one_letter_code
_entity_poly.pdbx_strand_id
1 'polypeptide(L)' 'EPIILTDLEDRPQPRLDVMAGSVPGMSIVIGRIRRGESENSLKYFVLSHNRIRGAAGIAVLTAELIYKKGYIG' A
#
# COMPACT_ATOMS: atom_id res chain seq x y z
N GLU A 1 9.77 -0.54 -1.88
CA GLU A 1 9.10 0.77 -1.70
C GLU A 1 7.68 0.54 -1.16
N PRO A 2 7.27 1.16 -0.03
CA PRO A 2 5.98 0.86 0.61
C PRO A 2 4.76 1.50 -0.09
N ILE A 3 4.95 2.61 -0.80
CA ILE A 3 3.91 3.36 -1.53
C ILE A 3 4.37 3.50 -2.96
N ILE A 4 3.57 3.04 -3.91
CA ILE A 4 3.83 3.19 -5.35
C ILE A 4 2.83 4.20 -5.88
N LEU A 5 3.33 5.24 -6.53
CA LEU A 5 2.51 6.21 -7.25
C LEU A 5 2.41 5.80 -8.72
N THR A 6 1.22 5.96 -9.30
CA THR A 6 1.01 5.74 -10.73
C THR A 6 0.23 6.88 -11.35
N ASP A 7 0.75 7.35 -12.48
CA ASP A 7 0.14 8.41 -13.30
C ASP A 7 -0.81 7.86 -14.37
N LEU A 8 -0.97 6.53 -14.45
CA LEU A 8 -1.87 5.89 -15.38
C LEU A 8 -3.33 6.16 -14.99
N GLU A 9 -4.11 6.70 -15.92
CA GLU A 9 -5.48 7.18 -15.68
C GLU A 9 -6.42 6.08 -15.18
N ASP A 10 -6.23 4.83 -15.64
CA ASP A 10 -7.07 3.69 -15.30
C ASP A 10 -6.52 2.85 -14.14
N ARG A 11 -5.46 3.29 -13.44
CA ARG A 11 -4.85 2.59 -12.29
C ARG A 11 -5.14 3.30 -10.96
N PRO A 12 -5.15 2.60 -9.82
CA PRO A 12 -4.92 1.16 -9.67
C PRO A 12 -6.14 0.30 -10.03
N GLN A 13 -5.89 -0.97 -10.36
CA GLN A 13 -6.86 -2.02 -10.60
C GLN A 13 -6.54 -3.26 -9.75
N PRO A 14 -7.52 -3.85 -9.04
CA PRO A 14 -7.29 -5.00 -8.16
C PRO A 14 -6.55 -6.17 -8.80
N ARG A 15 -6.85 -6.53 -10.06
CA ARG A 15 -6.23 -7.68 -10.73
C ARG A 15 -4.78 -7.43 -11.17
N LEU A 16 -4.43 -6.17 -11.46
CA LEU A 16 -3.16 -5.83 -12.08
C LEU A 16 -2.12 -5.37 -11.06
N ASP A 17 -2.56 -4.68 -10.00
CA ASP A 17 -1.66 -3.93 -9.12
C ASP A 17 -1.57 -4.48 -7.69
N VAL A 18 -2.41 -5.46 -7.32
CA VAL A 18 -2.47 -5.96 -5.92
C VAL A 18 -1.19 -6.67 -5.48
N MET A 19 -0.37 -7.13 -6.43
CA MET A 19 0.94 -7.76 -6.17
C MET A 19 2.13 -6.84 -6.49
N ALA A 20 1.89 -5.55 -6.76
CA ALA A 20 2.95 -4.60 -7.09
C ALA A 20 3.97 -4.42 -5.95
N GLY A 21 5.16 -3.95 -6.34
CA GLY A 21 6.28 -3.69 -5.42
C GLY A 21 7.31 -4.82 -5.37
N SER A 22 8.44 -4.52 -4.73
CA SER A 22 9.57 -5.44 -4.61
C SER A 22 9.27 -6.65 -3.73
N VAL A 23 8.39 -6.48 -2.73
CA VAL A 23 7.82 -7.56 -1.93
C VAL A 23 6.35 -7.70 -2.36
N PRO A 24 5.98 -8.74 -3.12
CA PRO A 24 4.66 -8.84 -3.72
C PRO A 24 3.54 -8.75 -2.69
N GLY A 25 2.60 -7.82 -2.91
CA GLY A 25 1.43 -7.62 -2.05
C GLY A 25 1.70 -6.87 -0.74
N MET A 26 2.92 -6.38 -0.52
CA MET A 26 3.26 -5.53 0.62
C MET A 26 3.20 -4.04 0.32
N SER A 27 3.33 -3.62 -0.94
CA SER A 27 3.17 -2.21 -1.31
C SER A 27 1.69 -1.83 -1.45
N ILE A 28 1.37 -0.57 -1.20
CA ILE A 28 0.10 0.02 -1.64
C ILE A 28 0.33 0.78 -2.95
N VAL A 29 -0.68 0.80 -3.81
CA VAL A 29 -0.63 1.54 -5.08
C VAL A 29 -1.65 2.66 -5.03
N ILE A 30 -1.20 3.89 -5.30
CA ILE A 30 -2.02 5.10 -5.30
C ILE A 30 -2.01 5.71 -6.70
N GLY A 31 -3.18 6.04 -7.22
CA GLY A 31 -3.34 6.67 -8.54
C GLY A 31 -4.55 7.60 -8.60
N ARG A 32 -4.74 8.22 -9.77
CA ARG A 32 -5.84 9.17 -10.06
C ARG A 32 -5.92 10.31 -9.05
N ILE A 33 -4.76 10.79 -8.60
CA ILE A 33 -4.63 11.87 -7.63
C ILE A 33 -5.10 13.18 -8.28
N ARG A 34 -6.07 13.85 -7.65
CA ARG A 34 -6.63 15.12 -8.13
C ARG A 34 -7.18 15.94 -6.99
N ARG A 35 -7.38 17.24 -7.22
CA ARG A 35 -8.16 18.08 -6.30
C ARG A 35 -9.58 17.53 -6.18
N GLY A 36 -10.12 17.57 -4.97
CA GLY A 36 -11.53 17.26 -4.73
C GLY A 36 -12.42 18.48 -4.95
N GLU A 37 -13.68 18.36 -4.55
CA GLU A 37 -14.72 19.37 -4.79
C GLU A 37 -14.58 20.62 -3.91
N SER A 38 -13.94 20.50 -2.75
CA SER A 38 -13.67 21.62 -1.83
C SER A 38 -12.24 22.10 -1.96
N GLU A 39 -12.00 23.38 -1.66
CA GLU A 39 -10.70 24.06 -1.80
C GLU A 39 -9.53 23.31 -1.14
N ASN A 40 -9.79 22.65 0.01
CA ASN A 40 -8.79 21.90 0.78
C ASN A 40 -9.02 20.37 0.71
N SER A 41 -9.46 19.85 -0.43
CA SER A 41 -9.71 18.41 -0.60
C SER A 41 -8.83 17.76 -1.67
N LEU A 42 -8.40 16.54 -1.39
CA LEU A 42 -7.62 15.68 -2.29
C LEU A 42 -8.38 14.38 -2.50
N LYS A 43 -8.53 13.95 -3.75
CA LYS A 43 -9.16 12.69 -4.13
C LYS A 43 -8.14 11.81 -4.83
N TYR A 44 -8.11 10.54 -4.45
CA TYR A 44 -7.23 9.54 -5.02
C TYR A 44 -7.87 8.16 -4.90
N PHE A 45 -7.31 7.19 -5.62
CA PHE A 45 -7.64 5.78 -5.49
C PHE A 45 -6.46 5.09 -4.84
N VAL A 46 -6.74 4.20 -3.88
CA VAL A 46 -5.72 3.39 -3.20
C VAL A 46 -6.11 1.92 -3.28
N LEU A 47 -5.14 1.08 -3.62
CA LEU A 47 -5.28 -0.37 -3.60
C LEU A 47 -4.25 -0.96 -2.64
N SER A 48 -4.71 -1.89 -1.80
CA SER A 48 -3.86 -2.70 -0.94
C SER A 48 -4.30 -4.16 -0.99
N HIS A 49 -3.35 -5.08 -0.80
CA HIS A 49 -3.66 -6.49 -0.66
C HIS A 49 -4.18 -6.79 0.75
N ASN A 50 -5.47 -7.06 0.89
CA ASN A 50 -6.10 -7.28 2.20
C ASN A 50 -5.54 -8.49 2.98
N ARG A 51 -5.19 -9.60 2.31
CA ARG A 51 -4.60 -10.79 2.97
C ARG A 51 -3.09 -10.69 3.26
N ILE A 52 -2.33 -9.93 2.47
CA ILE A 52 -0.88 -9.76 2.65
C ILE A 52 -0.63 -8.48 3.44
N ARG A 53 -0.59 -7.30 2.81
CA ARG A 53 -0.38 -6.02 3.52
C ARG A 53 -1.40 -5.76 4.63
N GLY A 54 -2.66 -6.14 4.43
CA GLY A 54 -3.73 -5.93 5.41
C GLY A 54 -3.81 -6.96 6.54
N ALA A 55 -3.07 -8.07 6.48
CA ALA A 55 -3.17 -9.14 7.47
C ALA A 55 -1.82 -9.85 7.73
N ALA A 56 -1.51 -10.91 6.98
CA ALA A 56 -0.36 -11.77 7.29
C ALA A 56 0.98 -11.02 7.18
N GLY A 57 1.13 -10.20 6.15
CA GLY A 57 2.35 -9.44 5.90
C GLY A 57 2.62 -8.36 6.95
N ILE A 58 1.57 -7.67 7.43
CA ILE A 58 1.76 -6.69 8.53
C ILE A 58 2.06 -7.39 9.86
N ALA A 59 1.51 -8.58 10.11
CA ALA A 59 1.85 -9.37 11.29
C ALA A 59 3.33 -9.76 11.30
N VAL A 60 3.85 -10.26 10.18
CA VAL A 60 5.28 -10.60 10.02
C VAL A 60 6.16 -9.35 10.17
N LEU A 61 5.84 -8.26 9.46
CA LEU A 61 6.62 -7.02 9.53
C LEU A 61 6.64 -6.44 10.95
N THR A 62 5.52 -6.56 11.68
CA THR A 62 5.45 -6.18 13.09
C THR A 62 6.36 -7.06 13.94
N ALA A 63 6.35 -8.37 13.75
CA ALA A 63 7.23 -9.29 14.47
C ALA A 63 8.72 -9.01 14.19
N GLU A 64 9.09 -8.77 12.93
CA GLU A 64 10.45 -8.37 12.53
C GLU A 64 10.88 -7.07 13.22
N LEU A 65 9.98 -6.08 13.31
CA LEU A 65 10.24 -4.83 14.00
C LEU A 65 10.44 -5.04 15.51
N ILE A 66 9.58 -5.85 16.14
CA ILE A 66 9.65 -6.15 17.57
C ILE A 66 10.96 -6.87 17.91
N TYR A 67 11.36 -7.86 17.10
CA TYR A 67 12.64 -8.55 17.21
C TYR A 67 13.82 -7.57 17.06
N LYS A 68 13.81 -6.75 16.00
CA LYS A 68 14.87 -5.76 15.75
C LYS A 68 14.99 -4.71 16.86
N LYS A 69 13.91 -4.41 17.58
CA LYS A 69 13.91 -3.52 18.74
C LYS A 69 14.30 -4.21 20.05
N GLY A 70 14.55 -5.52 20.04
CA GLY A 70 14.99 -6.27 21.23
C GLY A 70 13.89 -6.56 22.24
N TYR A 71 12.61 -6.48 21.84
CA TYR A 71 11.49 -6.82 22.72
C TYR A 71 11.23 -8.33 22.80
N ILE A 72 11.67 -9.08 21.79
CA ILE A 72 11.62 -10.55 21.73
C ILE A 72 12.96 -11.05 21.15
N GLY A 73 13.33 -12.29 21.49
CA GLY A 73 14.56 -12.95 21.05
C GLY A 73 14.29 -14.35 20.54
#